data_AF-A0A957YLZ8-F1
#
_entry.id   AF-A0A957YLZ8-F1
#
_cell.length_a   1.000
_cell.length_b   1.000
_cell.length_c   1.000
_cell.angle_alpha   90.00
_cell.angle_beta   90.00
_cell.angle_gamma   90.00
#
_symmetry.space_group_name_H-M   'P 1'
#
loop_
_entity.id
_entity.type
_entity.pdbx_description
1 polymer ?
#
loop_
_entity_poly.entity_id
_entity_poly.type
_entity_poly.pdbx_seq_one_letter_code
_entity_poly.pdbx_strand_id
1 'polypeptide(L)'
;MKTFNRLSLFVAALALAIGFAGLPQVAHAQDNLENYRQGMPDLIDFSDRWLDEVDGYLMTIAAKPELACSEDYADLLLRGNSVVADFVGSAWDAPADLAEAHGASAAALTQALEGARRVATACDGSTLAEGKVQVAQGRHDFKMRSLAIRHYLKPYFIGIALPSVPVVGPPTN
;
A
#
# COMPACT_ATOMS: atom_id res chain seq x y z
N MET A 1 -28.14 9.10 36.25
CA MET A 1 -26.68 8.88 36.06
C MET A 1 -26.45 7.40 35.79
N LYS A 2 -26.13 7.00 34.56
CA LYS A 2 -25.82 5.61 34.18
C LYS A 2 -24.37 5.54 33.70
N THR A 3 -23.46 5.19 34.59
CA THR A 3 -22.05 4.87 34.31
C THR A 3 -21.93 3.38 34.07
N PHE A 4 -22.40 2.90 32.92
CA PHE A 4 -22.22 1.51 32.50
C PHE A 4 -22.09 1.48 30.98
N ASN A 5 -20.86 1.64 30.46
CA ASN A 5 -20.48 1.08 29.14
C ASN A 5 -19.03 1.31 28.69
N ARG A 6 -18.16 1.95 29.48
CA ARG A 6 -16.78 2.21 29.02
C ARG A 6 -15.82 1.05 29.29
N LEU A 7 -16.02 0.29 30.37
CA LEU A 7 -15.11 -0.79 30.74
C LEU A 7 -15.16 -1.99 29.76
N SER A 8 -16.34 -2.33 29.24
CA SER A 8 -16.51 -3.50 28.35
C SER A 8 -15.91 -3.32 26.95
N LEU A 9 -15.86 -2.08 26.45
CA LEU A 9 -15.24 -1.77 25.15
C LEU A 9 -13.70 -1.90 25.21
N PHE A 10 -13.08 -1.51 26.32
CA PHE A 10 -11.63 -1.61 26.50
C PHE A 10 -11.16 -3.05 26.66
N VAL A 11 -11.93 -3.90 27.35
CA VAL A 11 -11.59 -5.33 27.51
C VAL A 11 -11.77 -6.10 26.19
N ALA A 12 -12.79 -5.75 25.39
CA ALA A 12 -12.99 -6.35 24.06
C ALA A 12 -11.86 -5.97 23.07
N ALA A 13 -11.41 -4.70 23.09
CA ALA A 13 -10.30 -4.25 22.25
C ALA A 13 -8.97 -4.93 22.63
N LEU A 14 -8.73 -5.16 23.93
CA LEU A 14 -7.52 -5.83 24.41
C LEU A 14 -7.51 -7.33 24.09
N ALA A 15 -8.67 -7.99 24.14
CA ALA A 15 -8.79 -9.41 23.78
C ALA A 15 -8.58 -9.65 22.26
N LEU A 16 -8.97 -8.70 21.41
CA LEU A 16 -8.72 -8.77 19.96
C LEU A 16 -7.24 -8.55 19.62
N ALA A 17 -6.52 -7.74 20.41
CA ALA A 17 -5.09 -7.49 20.22
C ALA A 17 -4.20 -8.68 20.64
N ILE A 18 -4.65 -9.50 21.62
CA ILE A 18 -3.88 -10.64 22.12
C ILE A 18 -4.11 -11.92 21.29
N GLY A 19 -5.25 -12.02 20.58
CA GLY A 19 -5.57 -13.17 19.73
C GLY A 19 -4.61 -13.40 18.55
N PHE A 20 -3.89 -12.37 18.10
CA PHE A 20 -2.93 -12.47 16.99
C PHE A 20 -1.52 -12.88 17.41
N ALA A 21 -1.19 -12.89 18.71
CA ALA A 21 0.16 -13.18 19.19
C ALA A 21 0.44 -14.67 19.49
N GLY A 22 -0.58 -15.53 19.44
CA GLY A 22 -0.50 -16.90 19.98
C GLY A 22 -0.83 -18.04 19.03
N LEU A 23 -1.12 -17.77 17.74
CA LEU A 23 -1.34 -18.85 16.78
C LEU A 23 0.02 -19.33 16.24
N PRO A 24 0.37 -20.63 16.36
CA PRO A 24 1.50 -21.18 15.63
C PRO A 24 1.18 -21.08 14.14
N GLN A 25 1.74 -20.06 13.49
CA GLN A 25 1.75 -19.92 12.04
C GLN A 25 2.62 -21.06 11.51
N VAL A 26 1.97 -22.12 11.04
CA VAL A 26 2.63 -23.14 10.21
C VAL A 26 3.14 -22.40 8.97
N ALA A 27 4.46 -22.24 8.89
CA ALA A 27 5.12 -21.52 7.82
C ALA A 27 4.93 -22.28 6.49
N HIS A 28 3.98 -21.83 5.67
CA HIS A 28 3.94 -22.14 4.25
C HIS A 28 4.92 -21.22 3.50
N ALA A 29 6.21 -21.29 3.83
CA ALA A 29 7.24 -20.41 3.28
C ALA A 29 7.47 -20.58 1.76
N GLN A 30 6.81 -21.55 1.12
CA GLN A 30 6.88 -21.78 -0.33
C GLN A 30 5.73 -21.15 -1.14
N ASP A 31 4.57 -20.82 -0.53
CA ASP A 31 3.42 -20.23 -1.25
C ASP A 31 3.47 -18.69 -1.32
N ASN A 32 4.10 -18.03 -0.35
CA ASN A 32 4.09 -16.57 -0.24
C ASN A 32 4.79 -15.88 -1.43
N LEU A 33 5.84 -16.51 -1.97
CA LEU A 33 6.62 -15.95 -3.07
C LEU A 33 5.81 -15.85 -4.38
N GLU A 34 4.97 -16.85 -4.63
CA GLU A 34 4.13 -16.90 -5.83
C GLU A 34 2.96 -15.92 -5.70
N ASN A 35 2.36 -15.81 -4.51
CA ASN A 35 1.35 -14.80 -4.20
C ASN A 35 1.89 -13.38 -4.46
N TYR A 36 3.11 -13.09 -3.99
CA TYR A 36 3.76 -11.80 -4.26
C TYR A 36 3.94 -11.56 -5.76
N ARG A 37 4.44 -12.55 -6.51
CA ARG A 37 4.67 -12.41 -7.96
C ARG A 37 3.39 -12.19 -8.75
N GLN A 38 2.30 -12.84 -8.34
CA GLN A 38 1.00 -12.72 -9.00
C GLN A 38 0.30 -11.40 -8.66
N GLY A 39 0.31 -10.97 -7.39
CA GLY A 39 -0.45 -9.80 -6.95
C GLY A 39 0.28 -8.46 -7.08
N MET A 40 1.61 -8.44 -6.89
CA MET A 40 2.40 -7.20 -6.91
C MET A 40 2.35 -6.37 -8.20
N PRO A 41 2.33 -6.97 -9.40
CA PRO A 41 2.23 -6.23 -10.66
C PRO A 41 0.95 -5.37 -10.72
N ASP A 42 -0.20 -5.98 -10.46
CA ASP A 42 -1.49 -5.29 -10.46
C ASP A 42 -1.54 -4.22 -9.37
N LEU A 43 -0.97 -4.51 -8.19
CA LEU A 43 -0.91 -3.56 -7.08
C LEU A 43 -0.03 -2.35 -7.41
N ILE A 44 1.10 -2.56 -8.07
CA ILE A 44 1.99 -1.49 -8.52
C ILE A 44 1.28 -0.61 -9.56
N ASP A 45 0.62 -1.22 -10.54
CA ASP A 45 -0.11 -0.49 -11.59
C ASP A 45 -1.33 0.26 -11.02
N PHE A 46 -2.02 -0.34 -10.06
CA PHE A 46 -3.10 0.30 -9.32
C PHE A 46 -2.60 1.51 -8.52
N SER A 47 -1.43 1.38 -7.87
CA SER A 47 -0.79 2.47 -7.12
C SER A 47 -0.38 3.64 -8.03
N ASP A 48 0.21 3.34 -9.20
CA ASP A 48 0.54 4.37 -10.20
C ASP A 48 -0.70 5.11 -10.70
N ARG A 49 -1.78 4.37 -11.00
CA ARG A 49 -3.05 4.97 -11.44
C ARG A 49 -3.64 5.88 -10.39
N TRP A 50 -3.63 5.46 -9.12
CA TRP A 50 -4.07 6.30 -8.02
C TRP A 50 -3.24 7.59 -7.91
N LEU A 51 -1.90 7.51 -8.06
CA LEU A 51 -1.03 8.69 -8.06
C LEU A 51 -1.35 9.65 -9.23
N ASP A 52 -1.71 9.12 -10.40
CA ASP A 52 -2.13 9.92 -11.55
C ASP A 52 -3.50 10.59 -11.30
N GLU A 53 -4.44 9.89 -10.65
CA GLU A 53 -5.73 10.46 -10.22
C GLU A 53 -5.52 11.61 -9.23
N VAL A 54 -4.62 11.44 -8.24
CA VAL A 54 -4.25 12.50 -7.30
C VAL A 54 -3.70 13.72 -8.04
N ASP A 55 -2.74 13.54 -8.95
CA ASP A 55 -2.19 14.65 -9.72
C ASP A 55 -3.26 15.39 -10.53
N GLY A 56 -4.18 14.66 -11.18
CA GLY A 56 -5.31 15.25 -11.91
C GLY A 56 -6.25 16.05 -11.00
N TYR A 57 -6.55 15.51 -9.81
CA TYR A 57 -7.41 16.19 -8.85
C TYR A 57 -6.73 17.43 -8.25
N LEU A 58 -5.42 17.38 -7.99
CA LEU A 58 -4.66 18.54 -7.50
C LEU A 58 -4.60 19.68 -8.53
N MET A 59 -4.60 19.38 -9.84
CA MET A 59 -4.77 20.42 -10.86
C MET A 59 -6.18 21.02 -10.84
N THR A 60 -7.19 20.19 -10.57
CA THR A 60 -8.58 20.64 -10.45
C THR A 60 -8.77 21.55 -9.24
N ILE A 61 -8.20 21.20 -8.08
CA ILE A 61 -8.19 22.03 -6.87
C ILE A 61 -7.42 23.34 -7.10
N ALA A 62 -6.33 23.32 -7.89
CA ALA A 62 -5.62 24.54 -8.24
C ALA A 62 -6.51 25.56 -9.01
N ALA A 63 -7.44 25.06 -9.82
CA ALA A 63 -8.39 25.90 -10.53
C ALA A 63 -9.62 26.28 -9.69
N LYS A 64 -10.01 25.42 -8.73
CA LYS A 64 -11.18 25.57 -7.86
C LYS A 64 -10.85 25.10 -6.43
N PRO A 65 -10.29 25.98 -5.59
CA PRO A 65 -9.80 25.62 -4.26
C PRO A 65 -10.85 24.99 -3.34
N GLU A 66 -12.12 25.35 -3.51
CA GLU A 66 -13.26 24.79 -2.77
C GLU A 66 -13.44 23.28 -2.95
N LEU A 67 -12.87 22.70 -4.03
CA LEU A 67 -12.90 21.26 -4.28
C LEU A 67 -11.91 20.48 -3.41
N ALA A 68 -11.04 21.15 -2.66
CA ALA A 68 -10.15 20.48 -1.70
C ALA A 68 -10.91 19.72 -0.60
N CYS A 69 -12.18 20.08 -0.35
CA CYS A 69 -13.05 19.41 0.62
C CYS A 69 -14.30 18.82 -0.05
N SER A 70 -14.24 18.56 -1.36
CA SER A 70 -15.30 17.85 -2.05
C SER A 70 -15.40 16.40 -1.57
N GLU A 71 -16.60 15.82 -1.71
CA GLU A 71 -16.84 14.40 -1.43
C GLU A 71 -15.97 13.51 -2.33
N ASP A 72 -15.83 13.87 -3.61
CA ASP A 72 -14.98 13.17 -4.58
C ASP A 72 -13.50 13.16 -4.16
N TYR A 73 -12.98 14.26 -3.60
CA TYR A 73 -11.60 14.28 -3.10
C TYR A 73 -11.47 13.43 -1.82
N ALA A 74 -12.47 13.44 -0.96
CA ALA A 74 -12.51 12.57 0.21
C ALA A 74 -12.52 11.08 -0.18
N ASP A 75 -13.29 10.70 -1.20
CA ASP A 75 -13.30 9.33 -1.75
C ASP A 75 -11.92 8.96 -2.32
N LEU A 76 -11.28 9.86 -3.06
CA LEU A 76 -9.92 9.64 -3.57
C LEU A 76 -8.90 9.38 -2.44
N LEU A 77 -9.01 10.11 -1.32
CA LEU A 77 -8.18 9.88 -0.15
C LEU A 77 -8.50 8.56 0.55
N LEU A 78 -9.77 8.15 0.60
CA LEU A 78 -10.19 6.84 1.13
C LEU A 78 -9.62 5.69 0.29
N ARG A 79 -9.72 5.78 -1.05
CA ARG A 79 -9.08 4.81 -1.96
C ARG A 79 -7.57 4.78 -1.76
N GLY A 80 -6.94 5.94 -1.58
CA GLY A 80 -5.52 6.05 -1.28
C GLY A 80 -5.09 5.34 0.01
N ASN A 81 -5.94 5.33 1.04
CA ASN A 81 -5.69 4.52 2.23
C ASN A 81 -5.69 3.02 1.92
N SER A 82 -6.64 2.56 1.10
CA SER A 82 -6.68 1.16 0.67
C SER A 82 -5.41 0.80 -0.10
N VAL A 83 -5.01 1.62 -1.08
CA VAL A 83 -3.78 1.44 -1.85
C VAL A 83 -2.57 1.26 -0.93
N VAL A 84 -2.38 2.19 0.02
CA VAL A 84 -1.27 2.13 0.98
C VAL A 84 -1.36 0.88 1.87
N ALA A 85 -2.55 0.55 2.37
CA ALA A 85 -2.76 -0.60 3.23
C ALA A 85 -2.49 -1.92 2.51
N ASP A 86 -2.95 -2.05 1.26
CA ASP A 86 -2.71 -3.24 0.43
C ASP A 86 -1.21 -3.39 0.14
N PHE A 87 -0.53 -2.29 -0.19
CA PHE A 87 0.91 -2.29 -0.41
C PHE A 87 1.66 -2.70 0.86
N VAL A 88 1.38 -2.05 2.01
CA VAL A 88 1.99 -2.41 3.30
C VAL A 88 1.69 -3.87 3.69
N GLY A 89 0.46 -4.34 3.48
CA GLY A 89 0.05 -5.70 3.82
C GLY A 89 0.79 -6.76 3.00
N SER A 90 1.06 -6.48 1.74
CA SER A 90 1.80 -7.36 0.84
C SER A 90 3.29 -7.51 1.19
N ALA A 91 3.82 -6.70 2.12
CA ALA A 91 5.18 -6.82 2.61
C ALA A 91 5.46 -8.17 3.28
N TRP A 92 4.44 -8.82 3.82
CA TRP A 92 4.56 -10.15 4.42
C TRP A 92 4.96 -11.24 3.39
N ASP A 93 4.56 -11.04 2.14
CA ASP A 93 4.87 -11.95 1.04
C ASP A 93 6.14 -11.54 0.27
N ALA A 94 6.73 -10.39 0.61
CA ALA A 94 7.89 -9.86 -0.08
C ALA A 94 9.13 -10.76 0.08
N PRO A 95 9.82 -11.09 -1.02
CA PRO A 95 11.13 -11.74 -0.96
C PRO A 95 12.10 -10.96 -0.06
N ALA A 96 12.96 -11.67 0.67
CA ALA A 96 13.89 -11.05 1.63
C ALA A 96 14.83 -10.02 0.98
N ASP A 97 15.25 -10.26 -0.27
CA ASP A 97 16.08 -9.37 -1.08
C ASP A 97 15.32 -8.13 -1.60
N LEU A 98 13.98 -8.13 -1.52
CA LEU A 98 13.13 -7.00 -1.89
C LEU A 98 12.52 -6.27 -0.68
N ALA A 99 12.67 -6.78 0.54
CA ALA A 99 12.03 -6.23 1.74
C ALA A 99 12.31 -4.73 1.92
N GLU A 100 13.55 -4.29 1.71
CA GLU A 100 13.93 -2.87 1.80
C GLU A 100 13.26 -2.03 0.69
N ALA A 101 13.33 -2.48 -0.56
CA ALA A 101 12.74 -1.76 -1.69
C ALA A 101 11.21 -1.67 -1.56
N HIS A 102 10.58 -2.73 -1.07
CA HIS A 102 9.15 -2.80 -0.78
C HIS A 102 8.77 -1.81 0.33
N GLY A 103 9.46 -1.86 1.48
CA GLY A 103 9.22 -0.93 2.58
C GLY A 103 9.43 0.53 2.19
N ALA A 104 10.46 0.82 1.40
CA ALA A 104 10.71 2.16 0.88
C ALA A 104 9.62 2.63 -0.10
N SER A 105 9.07 1.72 -0.92
CA SER A 105 7.96 2.03 -1.82
C SER A 105 6.66 2.32 -1.04
N ALA A 106 6.36 1.51 -0.01
CA ALA A 106 5.21 1.73 0.87
C ALA A 106 5.31 3.07 1.62
N ALA A 107 6.49 3.42 2.11
CA ALA A 107 6.76 4.71 2.75
C ALA A 107 6.52 5.89 1.78
N ALA A 108 6.95 5.74 0.52
CA ALA A 108 6.74 6.76 -0.51
C ALA A 108 5.26 6.97 -0.86
N LEU A 109 4.46 5.89 -0.96
CA LEU A 109 3.01 5.98 -1.12
C LEU A 109 2.34 6.64 0.09
N THR A 110 2.77 6.29 1.29
CA THR A 110 2.30 6.91 2.54
C THR A 110 2.57 8.42 2.52
N GLN A 111 3.78 8.83 2.13
CA GLN A 111 4.13 10.25 2.00
C GLN A 111 3.26 10.96 0.96
N ALA A 112 2.99 10.33 -0.19
CA ALA A 112 2.10 10.90 -1.18
C ALA A 112 0.67 11.07 -0.63
N LEU A 113 0.15 10.08 0.10
CA LEU A 113 -1.17 10.17 0.73
C LEU A 113 -1.24 11.28 1.78
N GLU A 114 -0.21 11.44 2.60
CA GLU A 114 -0.13 12.55 3.57
C GLU A 114 -0.08 13.92 2.88
N GLY A 115 0.65 14.03 1.77
CA GLY A 115 0.63 15.22 0.92
C GLY A 115 -0.76 15.54 0.37
N ALA A 116 -1.48 14.52 -0.10
CA ALA A 116 -2.85 14.68 -0.59
C ALA A 116 -3.82 15.09 0.54
N ARG A 117 -3.72 14.46 1.72
CA ARG A 117 -4.50 14.83 2.92
C ARG A 117 -4.26 16.26 3.36
N ARG A 118 -3.00 16.72 3.28
CA ARG A 118 -2.64 18.09 3.62
C ARG A 118 -3.43 19.11 2.81
N VAL A 119 -3.74 18.83 1.55
CA VAL A 119 -4.55 19.73 0.72
C VAL A 119 -5.98 19.87 1.25
N ALA A 120 -6.54 18.83 1.87
CA ALA A 120 -7.90 18.83 2.41
C ALA A 120 -8.04 19.51 3.79
N THR A 121 -6.97 20.03 4.40
CA THR A 121 -7.05 20.53 5.78
C THR A 121 -7.74 21.88 5.93
N ALA A 122 -7.65 22.75 4.92
CA ALA A 122 -8.10 24.15 5.01
C ALA A 122 -9.27 24.49 4.08
N CYS A 123 -9.63 23.61 3.13
CA CYS A 123 -10.72 23.77 2.16
C CYS A 123 -10.67 25.03 1.26
N ASP A 124 -9.72 25.92 1.46
CA ASP A 124 -9.51 27.17 0.73
C ASP A 124 -8.29 27.12 -0.21
N GLY A 125 -7.66 25.94 -0.32
CA GLY A 125 -6.46 25.69 -1.12
C GLY A 125 -5.18 26.29 -0.54
N SER A 126 -5.19 26.88 0.66
CA SER A 126 -3.99 27.49 1.28
C SER A 126 -2.84 26.49 1.47
N THR A 127 -3.15 25.21 1.64
CA THR A 127 -2.17 24.12 1.80
C THR A 127 -1.83 23.40 0.50
N LEU A 128 -2.40 23.82 -0.64
CA LEU A 128 -2.23 23.14 -1.92
C LEU A 128 -0.77 23.08 -2.37
N ALA A 129 -0.02 24.18 -2.22
CA ALA A 129 1.37 24.24 -2.66
C ALA A 129 2.24 23.23 -1.90
N GLU A 130 2.12 23.19 -0.58
CA GLU A 130 2.83 22.22 0.27
C GLU A 130 2.41 20.78 -0.04
N GLY A 131 1.11 20.54 -0.16
CA GLY A 131 0.58 19.22 -0.47
C GLY A 131 1.09 18.70 -1.81
N LYS A 132 1.06 19.53 -2.86
CA LYS A 132 1.60 19.17 -4.20
C LYS A 132 3.08 18.79 -4.16
N VAL A 133 3.89 19.51 -3.38
CA VAL A 133 5.32 19.16 -3.23
C VAL A 133 5.47 17.79 -2.58
N GLN A 134 4.71 17.51 -1.53
CA GLN A 134 4.76 16.22 -0.84
C GLN A 134 4.28 15.06 -1.72
N VAL A 135 3.18 15.25 -2.46
CA VAL A 135 2.68 14.27 -3.45
C VAL A 135 3.72 14.01 -4.53
N ALA A 136 4.30 15.07 -5.13
CA ALA A 136 5.29 14.93 -6.18
C ALA A 136 6.53 14.16 -5.71
N GLN A 137 6.99 14.45 -4.49
CA GLN A 137 8.12 13.75 -3.89
C GLN A 137 7.79 12.27 -3.64
N GLY A 138 6.64 11.98 -2.99
CA GLY A 138 6.21 10.60 -2.74
C GLY A 138 6.02 9.80 -4.04
N ARG A 139 5.45 10.41 -5.09
CA ARG A 139 5.33 9.82 -6.42
C ARG A 139 6.69 9.51 -7.04
N HIS A 140 7.61 10.46 -7.00
CA HIS A 140 8.97 10.28 -7.51
C HIS A 140 9.67 9.13 -6.79
N ASP A 141 9.64 9.14 -5.46
CA ASP A 141 10.26 8.12 -4.64
C ASP A 141 9.62 6.75 -4.88
N PHE A 142 8.30 6.65 -4.97
CA PHE A 142 7.62 5.39 -5.29
C PHE A 142 8.08 4.83 -6.64
N LYS A 143 8.15 5.68 -7.67
CA LYS A 143 8.63 5.27 -8.99
C LYS A 143 10.05 4.74 -8.93
N MET A 144 10.95 5.41 -8.21
CA MET A 144 12.34 4.99 -8.11
C MET A 144 12.54 3.73 -7.25
N ARG A 145 11.82 3.63 -6.12
CA ARG A 145 11.96 2.52 -5.17
C ARG A 145 11.28 1.24 -5.67
N SER A 146 10.18 1.36 -6.42
CA SER A 146 9.49 0.21 -7.01
C SER A 146 10.25 -0.40 -8.20
N LEU A 147 11.29 0.24 -8.74
CA LEU A 147 12.08 -0.30 -9.87
C LEU A 147 12.69 -1.66 -9.57
N ALA A 148 13.21 -1.87 -8.36
CA ALA A 148 13.77 -3.16 -7.96
C ALA A 148 12.71 -4.26 -7.98
N ILE A 149 11.50 -3.96 -7.49
CA ILE A 149 10.35 -4.86 -7.51
C ILE A 149 9.95 -5.17 -8.96
N ARG A 150 9.81 -4.14 -9.80
CA ARG A 150 9.48 -4.32 -11.24
C ARG A 150 10.53 -5.13 -11.98
N HIS A 151 11.81 -4.92 -11.68
CA HIS A 151 12.90 -5.69 -12.29
C HIS A 151 12.84 -7.17 -11.88
N TYR A 152 12.59 -7.45 -10.59
CA TYR A 152 12.39 -8.79 -10.08
C TYR A 152 11.20 -9.50 -10.75
N LEU A 153 10.12 -8.76 -10.99
CA LEU A 153 8.91 -9.28 -11.62
C LEU A 153 9.06 -9.52 -13.14
N LYS A 154 9.95 -8.81 -13.83
CA LYS A 154 10.09 -8.83 -15.30
C LYS A 154 10.12 -10.23 -15.96
N PRO A 155 10.83 -11.25 -15.45
CA PRO A 155 10.84 -12.59 -16.06
C PRO A 155 9.47 -13.27 -16.08
N TYR A 156 8.60 -12.96 -15.12
CA TYR A 156 7.24 -13.51 -15.00
C TYR A 156 6.27 -12.95 -16.06
N PHE A 157 6.59 -11.78 -16.64
CA PHE A 157 5.77 -11.11 -17.65
C PHE A 157 6.13 -11.48 -19.09
N ILE A 158 7.34 -11.97 -19.34
CA ILE A 158 7.84 -12.23 -20.70
C ILE A 158 7.47 -13.65 -21.18
N GLY A 159 6.74 -14.44 -20.38
CA GLY A 159 6.34 -15.80 -20.77
C GLY A 159 7.54 -16.75 -20.92
N ILE A 160 8.67 -16.43 -20.29
CA ILE A 160 9.76 -17.39 -20.16
C ILE A 160 9.30 -18.41 -19.14
N ALA A 161 8.83 -19.56 -19.63
CA ALA A 161 8.57 -20.73 -18.80
C ALA A 161 9.81 -20.95 -17.93
N LEU A 162 9.67 -20.75 -16.62
CA LEU A 162 10.69 -21.20 -15.68
C LEU A 162 10.90 -22.69 -15.94
N PRO A 163 12.14 -23.19 -15.99
CA PRO A 163 12.36 -24.63 -16.03
C PRO A 163 11.65 -25.21 -14.81
N SER A 164 10.69 -26.11 -15.06
CA SER A 164 10.01 -26.86 -14.02
C SER A 164 11.06 -27.50 -13.14
N VAL A 165 11.14 -27.07 -11.88
CA VAL A 165 11.98 -27.76 -10.90
C VAL A 165 11.41 -29.16 -10.80
N PRO A 166 12.18 -30.23 -11.08
CA PRO A 166 11.68 -31.58 -10.96
C PRO A 166 11.29 -31.81 -9.50
N VAL A 167 10.05 -32.20 -9.28
CA VAL A 167 9.58 -32.71 -7.99
C VAL A 167 10.38 -33.98 -7.71
N VAL A 168 11.38 -33.87 -6.84
CA VAL A 168 12.09 -35.03 -6.31
C VAL A 168 11.08 -35.75 -5.41
N GLY A 169 10.51 -36.84 -5.91
CA GLY A 169 9.64 -37.70 -5.12
C GLY A 169 10.37 -38.20 -3.86
N PRO A 170 9.63 -38.50 -2.78
CA PRO A 170 10.23 -38.99 -1.55
C PRO A 170 10.99 -40.30 -1.81
N PRO A 171 12.14 -40.52 -1.14
CA PRO A 171 12.91 -41.75 -1.31
C PRO A 171 12.07 -42.95 -0.89
N THR A 172 11.86 -43.88 -1.82
CA THR A 172 11.30 -45.19 -1.52
C THR A 172 12.38 -46.03 -0.86
N ASN A 173 12.17 -46.39 0.41
CA ASN A 173 12.86 -47.50 1.06
C ASN A 173 12.10 -48.80 0.80
#